data_AF-A0A348UKX5-F1
#
_entry.id   AF-A0A348UKX5-F1
#
_cell.length_a   1.000
_cell.length_b   1.000
_cell.length_c   1.000
_cell.angle_alpha   90.00
_cell.angle_beta   90.00
_cell.angle_gamma   90.00
#
_symmetry.space_group_name_H-M   'P 1'
#
loop_
_entity.id
_entity.type
_entity.pdbx_description
1 polymer ?
#
loop_
_entity_poly.entity_id
_entity_poly.type
_entity_poly.pdbx_seq_one_letter_code
_entity_poly.pdbx_strand_id
1 'polypeptide(L)' 'MASDRIFLDDDAGWYFKVRGNQVRGPFTSEDEAEQALHAYVTACQARLEPKFMKFDLNSLRLMRRTNGHPVHTR' A
#
# COMPACT_ATOMS: atom_id res chain seq x y z
N MET A 1 17.59 -9.28 13.84
CA MET A 1 18.87 -8.93 13.20
C MET A 1 18.82 -9.40 11.75
N ALA A 2 18.57 -8.50 10.82
CA ALA A 2 18.32 -8.81 9.41
C ALA A 2 19.13 -7.86 8.51
N SER A 3 20.44 -7.77 8.75
CA SER A 3 21.29 -6.72 8.20
C SER A 3 22.29 -7.22 7.15
N ASP A 4 21.85 -8.10 6.23
CA ASP A 4 22.64 -8.48 5.04
C ASP A 4 22.08 -7.86 3.74
N ARG A 5 21.23 -6.83 3.89
CA ARG A 5 20.54 -6.23 2.75
C ARG A 5 21.15 -4.92 2.28
N ILE A 6 21.91 -4.24 3.13
CA ILE A 6 22.54 -2.95 2.81
C ILE A 6 24.01 -3.22 2.48
N PHE A 7 24.52 -2.63 1.40
CA PHE A 7 25.90 -2.82 0.95
C PHE A 7 26.40 -1.54 0.26
N LEU A 8 27.71 -1.30 0.39
CA LEU A 8 28.42 -0.24 -0.32
C LEU A 8 28.95 -0.82 -1.65
N ASP A 9 28.69 -0.12 -2.76
CA ASP A 9 29.18 -0.52 -4.09
C ASP A 9 30.43 0.30 -4.49
N ASP A 10 31.07 -0.05 -5.60
CA ASP A 10 32.36 0.52 -6.04
C ASP A 10 32.28 2.04 -6.31
N ASP A 11 31.09 2.55 -6.62
CA ASP A 11 30.77 3.97 -6.82
C ASP A 11 30.72 4.79 -5.51
N ALA A 12 31.08 4.20 -4.36
CA ALA A 12 30.94 4.79 -3.02
C ALA A 12 29.49 5.14 -2.62
N GLY A 13 28.50 4.63 -3.37
CA GLY A 13 27.08 4.74 -3.05
C GLY A 13 26.62 3.58 -2.17
N TRP A 14 25.71 3.88 -1.23
CA TRP A 14 25.04 2.88 -0.42
C TRP A 14 23.81 2.33 -1.16
N TYR A 15 23.62 1.03 -1.12
CA TYR A 15 22.51 0.36 -1.79
C TYR A 15 21.84 -0.62 -0.85
N PHE A 16 20.58 -0.95 -1.12
CA PHE A 16 19.93 -2.09 -0.47
C PHE A 16 19.26 -3.05 -1.45
N LYS A 17 19.28 -4.34 -1.11
CA LYS A 17 18.62 -5.43 -1.84
C LYS A 17 17.25 -5.71 -1.26
N VAL A 18 16.24 -5.78 -2.15
CA VAL A 18 14.91 -6.29 -1.82
C VAL A 18 14.70 -7.69 -2.41
N ARG A 19 13.66 -8.39 -1.96
CA ARG A 19 13.31 -9.71 -2.50
C ARG A 19 13.10 -9.63 -4.02
N GLY A 20 13.59 -10.62 -4.75
CA GLY A 20 13.56 -10.65 -6.22
C GLY A 20 14.80 -10.06 -6.90
N ASN A 21 15.92 -9.95 -6.16
CA ASN A 21 17.21 -9.46 -6.67
C ASN A 21 17.16 -8.02 -7.21
N GLN A 22 16.18 -7.22 -6.78
CA GLN A 22 16.13 -5.80 -7.10
C GLN A 22 17.04 -5.02 -6.15
N VAL A 23 17.84 -4.13 -6.71
CA VAL A 23 18.74 -3.22 -6.00
C VAL A 23 18.14 -1.82 -6.04
N ARG A 24 18.23 -1.07 -4.94
CA ARG A 24 17.79 0.32 -4.83
C ARG A 24 18.93 1.18 -4.26
N GLY A 25 19.06 2.38 -4.81
CA GLY A 25 20.13 3.33 -4.52
C GLY A 25 20.52 4.09 -5.80
N PRO A 26 21.63 4.84 -5.79
CA PRO A 26 22.54 5.04 -4.65
C PRO A 26 21.96 5.95 -3.56
N PHE A 27 22.34 5.68 -2.32
CA PHE A 27 22.13 6.51 -1.14
C PHE A 27 23.47 7.08 -0.66
N THR A 28 23.40 8.22 0.01
CA THR A 28 24.60 8.94 0.45
C THR A 28 25.22 8.36 1.72
N SER A 29 24.44 7.66 2.53
CA SER A 29 24.85 7.08 3.82
C SER A 29 24.15 5.76 4.09
N GLU A 30 24.76 4.91 4.92
CA GLU A 30 24.17 3.63 5.36
C GLU A 30 22.82 3.85 6.06
N ASP A 31 22.73 4.85 6.93
CA ASP A 31 21.52 5.23 7.66
C ASP A 31 20.37 5.62 6.71
N GLU A 32 20.68 6.35 5.64
CA GLU A 32 19.69 6.73 4.62
C GLU A 32 19.17 5.49 3.87
N ALA A 33 20.05 4.55 3.54
CA ALA A 33 19.67 3.28 2.94
C ALA A 33 18.82 2.42 3.89
N GLU A 34 19.10 2.43 5.19
CA GLU A 34 18.31 1.72 6.22
C GLU A 34 16.90 2.33 6.36
N GLN A 35 16.80 3.65 6.49
CA GLN A 35 15.52 4.35 6.54
C GLN A 35 14.68 4.08 5.30
N ALA A 36 15.29 4.13 4.12
CA ALA A 36 14.62 3.83 2.85
C ALA A 36 14.16 2.36 2.75
N LEU A 37 14.98 1.41 3.23
CA LEU A 37 14.60 0.00 3.33
C LEU A 37 13.40 -0.19 4.27
N HIS A 38 13.41 0.44 5.44
CA HIS A 38 12.32 0.36 6.41
C HIS A 38 11.00 0.93 5.84
N ALA A 39 11.07 2.09 5.19
CA ALA A 39 9.93 2.69 4.50
C ALA A 39 9.38 1.78 3.40
N TYR A 40 10.26 1.14 2.62
CA TYR A 40 9.87 0.20 1.56
C TYR A 40 9.16 -1.03 2.12
N VAL A 41 9.70 -1.65 3.17
CA VAL A 41 9.07 -2.80 3.84
C VAL A 41 7.70 -2.42 4.39
N THR A 42 7.59 -1.27 5.04
CA THR A 42 6.33 -0.74 5.57
C THR A 42 5.30 -0.54 4.46
N ALA A 43 5.68 0.06 3.33
CA ALA A 43 4.79 0.24 2.18
C ALA A 43 4.36 -1.09 1.55
N CYS A 44 5.24 -2.08 1.51
CA CYS A 44 4.93 -3.42 1.02
C CYS A 44 3.92 -4.13 1.94
N GLN A 45 4.12 -4.06 3.26
CA GLN A 45 3.19 -4.60 4.25
C GLN A 45 1.81 -3.93 4.16
N ALA A 46 1.76 -2.59 4.03
CA ALA A 46 0.51 -1.84 3.87
C ALA A 46 -0.27 -2.18 2.59
N ARG A 47 0.40 -2.72 1.56
CA ARG A 47 -0.25 -3.23 0.34
C ARG A 47 -0.77 -4.67 0.49
N LEU A 48 -0.16 -5.45 1.37
CA LEU A 48 -0.54 -6.83 1.64
C LEU A 48 -1.67 -6.92 2.65
N GLU A 49 -1.84 -5.93 3.51
CA GLU A 49 -3.08 -5.78 4.27
C GLU A 49 -4.19 -5.40 3.29
N PRO A 50 -5.17 -6.29 3.01
CA PRO A 50 -6.35 -5.85 2.32
C PRO A 50 -6.94 -4.75 3.19
N LYS A 51 -6.95 -3.51 2.68
CA LYS A 51 -7.88 -2.50 3.15
C LYS A 51 -9.26 -3.11 2.93
N PHE A 52 -9.75 -3.85 3.94
CA PHE A 52 -11.15 -4.02 4.23
C PHE A 52 -11.67 -2.60 4.51
N MET A 53 -11.75 -1.79 3.45
CA MET A 53 -12.75 -0.76 3.38
C MET A 53 -14.04 -1.55 3.47
N LYS A 54 -14.58 -1.58 4.69
CA LYS A 54 -15.96 -1.92 4.98
C LYS A 54 -16.82 -0.99 4.12
N PHE A 55 -16.98 -1.34 2.85
CA PHE A 55 -18.10 -0.90 2.06
C PHE A 55 -19.30 -1.52 2.77
N ASP A 56 -19.92 -0.73 3.64
CA ASP A 56 -21.16 -1.08 4.29
C ASP A 56 -22.21 -1.22 3.17
N LEU A 57 -22.34 -2.44 2.65
CA LEU A 57 -23.23 -2.79 1.54
C LEU A 57 -24.72 -2.61 1.91
N ASN A 58 -25.04 -2.17 3.13
CA ASN A 58 -26.41 -1.94 3.60
C ASN A 58 -26.98 -0.58 3.22
N SER A 59 -26.18 0.38 2.72
CA SER A 59 -26.72 1.71 2.38
C SER A 59 -27.48 1.78 1.04
N LEU A 60 -27.41 0.73 0.20
CA LEU A 60 -28.00 0.73 -1.15
C LEU A 60 -29.39 0.07 -1.25
N ARG A 61 -29.99 -0.35 -0.14
CA ARG A 61 -31.30 -1.02 -0.13
C ARG A 61 -32.46 -0.20 0.45
N LEU A 62 -32.34 1.12 0.55
CA LEU A 62 -33.39 1.97 1.13
C LEU A 62 -33.96 3.09 0.22
N MET A 63 -33.82 3.01 -1.10
CA MET A 63 -34.44 3.99 -2.01
C MET A 63 -35.16 3.34 -3.20
N ARG A 64 -35.92 2.27 -2.96
CA ARG A 64 -36.76 1.69 -4.02
C ARG A 64 -38.05 1.08 -3.50
N ARG A 65 -38.80 1.79 -2.65
CA ARG A 65 -40.18 1.39 -2.30
C ARG A 65 -41.06 2.48 -1.66
N THR A 66 -41.18 3.63 -2.31
CA THR A 66 -42.30 4.58 -2.17
C THR A 66 -42.35 5.33 -3.52
N ASN A 67 -43.37 5.35 -4.37
CA ASN A 67 -44.78 5.04 -4.25
C ASN A 67 -45.25 4.54 -5.62
N GLY A 68 -45.79 3.32 -5.67
CA GLY A 68 -46.80 3.00 -6.68
C GLY A 68 -48.13 3.52 -6.16
N HIS A 69 -48.82 4.34 -6.95
CA HIS A 69 -50.21 4.16 -7.37
C HIS A 69 -50.70 5.43 -8.10
N PRO A 70 -51.09 5.34 -9.39
CA PRO A 70 -51.77 6.42 -10.08
C PRO A 70 -53.25 6.43 -9.65
N VAL A 71 -53.73 7.54 -9.09
CA VAL A 71 -55.17 7.79 -8.95
C VAL A 71 -55.65 8.41 -10.25
N HIS A 72 -56.26 7.57 -11.09
CA HIS A 72 -57.18 8.00 -12.13
C HIS A 72 -58.58 7.63 -11.65
N THR A 73 -59.35 8.62 -11.19
CA THR A 73 -60.81 8.50 -11.11
C THR A 73 -61.44 9.87 -11.31
N ARG A 74 -61.95 10.02 -12.54
CA ARG A 74 -63.19 10.66 -12.99
C ARG A 74 -63.37 12.17 -12.85
#